data_AF-A0A8X6KJA5-F1
#
_entry.id   AF-A0A8X6KJA5-F1
#
_cell.length_a   1.000
_cell.length_b   1.000
_cell.length_c   1.000
_cell.angle_alpha   90.00
_cell.angle_beta   90.00
_cell.angle_gamma   90.00
#
_symmetry.space_group_name_H-M   'P 1'
#
loop_
_entity.id
_entity.type
_entity.pdbx_description
1 polymer ?
#
loop_
_entity_poly.entity_id
_entity_poly.type
_entity_poly.pdbx_seq_one_letter_code
_entity_poly.pdbx_strand_id
1 'polypeptide(L)'
;MEKQLEDVKSQSKIIRPLTTKLITKIECIIKDEYISHEIKIEDLSECKEQLLDKQNSLKELNEKIESLINSEEIEKEVVSREEYSENMEIWEGGFDWDEELGKNLRTKWEKWSKEVHSLVDLSIPSSISNVFRITAWIRRFVNNLKLNKEDRIKTPLLVEEIEEAEEIWIKKVQAENFGIEINCLEENKNLPKVSKIRDLNPFLNEKGILRISGRLQQSTLSYHEKHPIFFLIPAKIRFTDLPVKDAHERMLHSGVADTLIQVREKYWISKGRQIIKSIIRKCFICKKFNSRPGMQITAPLPRDRIEQSPPFAVTGLDFTGPIFVKNSTIDCFVDKKMLIK
;
A
#
# COMPACT_ATOMS: atom_id res chain seq x y z
N MET A 1 -36.26 -4.19 -1.61
CA MET A 1 -35.19 -3.18 -1.57
C MET A 1 -33.86 -3.71 -2.08
N GLU A 2 -33.32 -4.80 -1.52
CA GLU A 2 -32.00 -5.34 -1.91
C GLU A 2 -31.85 -5.59 -3.42
N LYS A 3 -32.82 -6.27 -4.06
CA LYS A 3 -32.78 -6.54 -5.51
C LYS A 3 -32.80 -5.24 -6.36
N GLN A 4 -33.54 -4.23 -5.94
CA GLN A 4 -33.59 -2.92 -6.62
C GLN A 4 -32.29 -2.13 -6.41
N LEU A 5 -31.67 -2.24 -5.23
CA LEU A 5 -30.36 -1.63 -4.95
C LEU A 5 -29.24 -2.31 -5.76
N GLU A 6 -29.28 -3.63 -5.89
CA GLU A 6 -28.37 -4.42 -6.73
C GLU A 6 -28.46 -3.98 -8.20
N ASP A 7 -29.69 -3.83 -8.71
CA ASP A 7 -29.96 -3.39 -10.08
C ASP A 7 -29.44 -1.96 -10.31
N VAL A 8 -29.70 -1.00 -9.40
CA VAL A 8 -29.21 0.38 -9.52
C VAL A 8 -27.68 0.47 -9.42
N LYS A 9 -27.06 -0.34 -8.54
CA LYS A 9 -25.59 -0.45 -8.45
C LYS A 9 -24.99 -1.05 -9.72
N SER A 10 -25.66 -2.02 -10.34
CA SER A 10 -25.22 -2.63 -11.60
C SER A 10 -25.24 -1.63 -12.77
N GLN A 11 -26.28 -0.79 -12.85
CA GLN A 11 -26.39 0.28 -13.86
C GLN A 11 -25.30 1.35 -13.67
N SER A 12 -25.04 1.78 -12.43
CA SER A 12 -23.97 2.72 -12.11
C SER A 12 -22.58 2.16 -12.49
N LYS A 13 -22.33 0.86 -12.25
CA LYS A 13 -21.09 0.17 -12.65
C LYS A 13 -20.87 0.13 -14.16
N ILE A 14 -21.92 0.19 -14.98
CA ILE A 14 -21.82 0.20 -16.45
C ILE A 14 -21.58 1.63 -16.97
N ILE A 15 -22.20 2.64 -16.36
CA ILE A 15 -22.12 4.03 -16.83
C ILE A 15 -20.78 4.68 -16.47
N ARG A 16 -20.23 4.43 -15.27
CA ARG A 16 -18.94 5.02 -14.83
C ARG A 16 -17.76 4.74 -15.80
N PRO A 17 -17.52 3.49 -16.26
CA PRO A 17 -16.48 3.21 -17.25
C PRO A 17 -16.69 3.92 -18.58
N LEU A 18 -17.94 4.12 -19.02
CA LEU A 18 -18.25 4.82 -20.26
C LEU A 18 -17.96 6.32 -20.13
N THR A 19 -18.29 6.94 -19.00
CA THR A 19 -17.90 8.32 -18.70
C THR A 19 -16.37 8.50 -18.65
N THR A 20 -15.65 7.56 -18.05
CA THR A 20 -14.18 7.59 -18.02
C THR A 20 -13.59 7.44 -19.42
N LYS A 21 -14.14 6.55 -20.26
CA LYS A 21 -13.73 6.40 -21.66
C LYS A 21 -13.94 7.68 -22.48
N LEU A 22 -15.08 8.35 -22.30
CA LEU A 22 -15.36 9.65 -22.95
C LEU A 22 -14.37 10.73 -22.51
N ILE A 23 -14.08 10.84 -21.21
CA ILE A 23 -13.07 11.76 -20.68
C ILE A 23 -11.70 11.45 -21.27
N THR A 24 -11.27 10.18 -21.28
CA THR A 24 -9.97 9.80 -21.86
C THR A 24 -9.91 10.08 -23.36
N LYS A 25 -11.02 9.94 -24.09
CA LYS A 25 -11.09 10.27 -25.52
C LYS A 25 -10.91 11.77 -25.75
N ILE A 26 -11.58 12.60 -24.94
CA ILE A 26 -11.41 14.07 -24.96
C ILE A 26 -9.97 14.44 -24.59
N GLU A 27 -9.38 13.81 -23.56
CA GLU A 27 -7.99 14.05 -23.17
C GLU A 27 -6.98 13.63 -24.25
N CYS A 28 -7.22 12.54 -24.99
CA CYS A 28 -6.37 12.12 -26.10
C CYS A 28 -6.46 13.11 -27.27
N ILE A 29 -7.67 13.54 -27.64
CA ILE A 29 -7.88 14.59 -28.65
C ILE A 29 -7.10 15.86 -28.28
N ILE A 30 -7.13 16.26 -27.00
CA ILE A 30 -6.39 17.44 -26.51
C ILE A 30 -4.87 17.21 -26.48
N LYS A 31 -4.39 15.98 -26.23
CA LYS A 31 -2.95 15.66 -26.09
C LYS A 31 -2.24 15.44 -27.43
N ASP A 32 -2.91 14.84 -28.42
CA ASP A 32 -2.28 14.50 -29.71
C ASP A 32 -2.02 15.73 -30.60
N GLU A 33 -2.67 16.87 -30.35
CA GLU A 33 -2.70 18.04 -31.26
C GLU A 33 -1.76 19.21 -30.93
N TYR A 34 -0.75 19.02 -30.07
CA TYR A 34 0.39 19.96 -30.05
C TYR A 34 1.26 19.86 -31.33
N ILE A 35 0.94 18.93 -32.24
CA ILE A 35 1.60 18.73 -33.53
C ILE A 35 0.52 18.51 -34.61
N SER A 36 0.24 19.55 -35.40
CA SER A 36 -0.53 19.57 -36.68
C SER A 36 -2.07 19.70 -36.66
N HIS A 37 -2.53 20.86 -37.18
CA HIS A 37 -3.73 21.20 -37.98
C HIS A 37 -5.17 20.91 -37.46
N GLU A 38 -5.93 22.01 -37.39
CA GLU A 38 -7.41 22.18 -37.43
C GLU A 38 -8.30 21.20 -36.64
N ILE A 39 -8.71 21.66 -35.45
CA ILE A 39 -9.74 21.04 -34.60
C ILE A 39 -11.07 20.92 -35.37
N LYS A 40 -11.60 19.70 -35.54
CA LYS A 40 -13.03 19.49 -35.85
C LYS A 40 -13.86 19.77 -34.60
N ILE A 41 -14.25 21.03 -34.41
CA ILE A 41 -15.04 21.52 -33.25
C ILE A 41 -16.34 20.70 -33.09
N GLU A 42 -16.87 20.16 -34.19
CA GLU A 42 -18.05 19.31 -34.25
C GLU A 42 -17.88 18.02 -33.41
N ASP A 43 -16.75 17.32 -33.52
CA ASP A 43 -16.50 16.05 -32.80
C ASP A 43 -16.34 16.25 -31.28
N LEU A 44 -15.76 17.38 -30.86
CA LEU A 44 -15.66 17.79 -29.46
C LEU A 44 -17.01 18.21 -28.88
N SER A 45 -17.84 18.87 -29.68
CA SER A 45 -19.20 19.25 -29.28
C SER A 45 -20.07 18.02 -29.03
N GLU A 46 -19.98 17.00 -29.88
CA GLU A 46 -20.72 15.74 -29.74
C GLU A 46 -20.24 14.96 -28.49
N CYS A 47 -18.92 14.87 -28.27
CA CYS A 47 -18.39 14.21 -27.08
C CYS A 47 -18.81 14.93 -25.78
N LYS A 48 -18.91 16.26 -25.81
CA LYS A 48 -19.36 17.07 -24.67
C LYS A 48 -20.84 16.83 -24.34
N GLU A 49 -21.71 16.78 -25.35
CA GLU A 49 -23.14 16.48 -25.14
C GLU A 49 -23.33 15.06 -24.56
N GLN A 50 -22.63 14.06 -25.11
CA GLN A 50 -22.67 12.69 -24.59
C GLN A 50 -22.18 12.60 -23.14
N LEU A 51 -21.16 13.39 -22.76
CA LEU A 51 -20.65 13.43 -21.40
C LEU A 51 -21.65 14.06 -20.43
N LEU A 52 -22.33 15.13 -20.85
CA LEU A 52 -23.34 15.81 -20.05
C LEU A 52 -24.53 14.90 -19.74
N ASP A 53 -25.03 14.18 -20.74
CA ASP A 53 -26.12 13.21 -20.59
C ASP A 53 -25.76 12.10 -19.59
N LYS A 54 -24.56 11.52 -19.73
CA LYS A 54 -24.10 10.45 -18.82
C LYS A 54 -23.87 10.97 -17.40
N GLN A 55 -23.44 12.23 -17.24
CA GLN A 55 -23.28 12.86 -15.93
C GLN A 55 -24.63 13.08 -15.25
N ASN A 56 -25.67 13.47 -16.00
CA ASN A 56 -27.02 13.63 -15.47
C ASN A 56 -27.62 12.26 -15.06
N SER A 57 -27.46 11.22 -15.88
CA SER A 57 -27.90 9.86 -15.50
C SER A 57 -27.21 9.34 -14.24
N LEU A 58 -25.93 9.68 -14.02
CA LEU A 58 -25.22 9.30 -12.79
C LEU A 58 -25.75 10.04 -11.56
N LYS A 59 -26.15 11.32 -11.69
CA LYS A 59 -26.76 12.08 -10.59
C LYS A 59 -28.08 11.46 -10.16
N GLU A 60 -28.97 11.18 -11.11
CA GLU A 60 -30.27 10.54 -10.83
C GLU A 60 -30.10 9.16 -10.16
N LEU A 61 -29.13 8.35 -10.61
CA LEU A 61 -28.85 7.06 -9.99
C LEU A 61 -28.29 7.20 -8.57
N ASN A 62 -27.47 8.23 -8.30
CA ASN A 62 -26.95 8.48 -6.96
C ASN A 62 -28.05 8.95 -6.01
N GLU A 63 -28.92 9.87 -6.42
CA GLU A 63 -30.10 10.30 -5.64
C GLU A 63 -31.01 9.09 -5.34
N LYS A 64 -31.18 8.18 -6.30
CA LYS A 64 -31.93 6.94 -6.11
C LYS A 64 -31.26 5.99 -5.12
N ILE A 65 -29.92 5.88 -5.12
CA ILE A 65 -29.18 5.10 -4.13
C ILE A 65 -29.35 5.70 -2.73
N GLU A 66 -29.21 7.03 -2.59
CA GLU A 66 -29.39 7.72 -1.31
C GLU A 66 -30.80 7.55 -0.76
N SER A 67 -31.83 7.57 -1.61
CA SER A 67 -33.21 7.29 -1.19
C SER A 67 -33.47 5.84 -0.76
N LEU A 68 -32.68 4.88 -1.28
CA LEU A 68 -32.81 3.44 -0.99
C LEU A 68 -31.95 2.99 0.19
N ILE A 69 -30.97 3.80 0.61
CA ILE A 69 -30.12 3.56 1.77
C ILE A 69 -30.69 4.38 2.92
N ASN A 70 -31.37 3.72 3.84
CA ASN A 70 -31.87 4.36 5.06
C ASN A 70 -30.69 4.55 6.04
N SER A 71 -30.04 5.71 5.99
CA SER A 71 -28.89 6.06 6.83
C SER A 71 -29.16 5.85 8.32
N GLU A 72 -30.38 6.15 8.78
CA GLU A 72 -30.80 6.00 10.17
C GLU A 72 -30.86 4.53 10.64
N GLU A 73 -31.08 3.58 9.72
CA GLU A 73 -31.18 2.16 10.04
C GLU A 73 -29.79 1.53 10.15
N ILE A 74 -28.85 1.97 9.32
CA ILE A 74 -27.43 1.61 9.41
C ILE A 74 -26.80 2.21 10.67
N GLU A 75 -27.12 3.47 11.01
CA GLU A 75 -26.63 4.09 12.25
C GLU A 75 -27.12 3.34 13.49
N LYS A 76 -28.39 2.91 13.53
CA LYS A 76 -28.91 2.08 14.63
C LYS A 76 -28.21 0.71 14.73
N GLU A 77 -27.86 0.10 13.60
CA GLU A 77 -27.14 -1.18 13.56
C GLU A 77 -25.65 -1.04 13.94
N VAL A 78 -25.05 0.12 13.71
CA VAL A 78 -23.69 0.46 14.16
C VAL A 78 -23.67 0.80 15.65
N VAL A 79 -24.68 1.50 16.16
CA VAL A 79 -24.84 1.86 17.58
C VAL A 79 -25.03 0.62 18.47
N SER A 80 -25.58 -0.49 17.96
CA SER A 80 -25.73 -1.73 18.72
C SER A 80 -24.44 -2.56 18.88
N ARG A 81 -23.32 -2.17 18.26
CA ARG A 81 -22.02 -2.83 18.48
C ARG A 81 -21.35 -2.26 19.73
N GLU A 82 -21.03 -3.13 20.69
CA GLU A 82 -20.44 -2.82 22.00
C GLU A 82 -19.17 -1.92 21.94
N GLU A 83 -18.39 -2.01 20.85
CA GLU A 83 -17.22 -1.15 20.59
C GLU A 83 -17.57 0.32 20.29
N TYR A 84 -18.76 0.60 19.76
CA TYR A 84 -19.20 1.97 19.46
C TYR A 84 -19.78 2.66 20.70
N SER A 85 -20.45 1.93 21.60
CA SER A 85 -20.97 2.49 22.85
C SER A 85 -19.87 3.02 23.78
N GLU A 86 -18.70 2.37 23.85
CA GLU A 86 -17.59 2.85 24.68
C GLU A 86 -16.95 4.13 24.14
N ASN A 87 -16.88 4.26 22.81
CA ASN A 87 -16.40 5.48 22.18
C ASN A 87 -17.44 6.60 22.29
N MET A 88 -18.73 6.30 22.29
CA MET A 88 -19.82 7.28 22.36
C MET A 88 -19.87 8.04 23.69
N GLU A 89 -19.54 7.42 24.83
CA GLU A 89 -19.44 8.11 26.14
C GLU A 89 -18.46 9.30 26.12
N ILE A 90 -17.42 9.23 25.29
CA ILE A 90 -16.41 10.30 25.15
C ILE A 90 -16.98 11.46 24.33
N TRP A 91 -17.83 11.17 23.34
CA TRP A 91 -18.37 12.15 22.39
C TRP A 91 -19.68 12.79 22.89
N GLU A 92 -20.52 12.04 23.62
CA GLU A 92 -21.74 12.56 24.27
C GLU A 92 -21.44 13.51 25.43
N GLY A 93 -20.23 13.48 25.98
CA GLY A 93 -19.80 14.39 27.03
C GLY A 93 -19.71 15.86 26.62
N GLY A 94 -19.81 16.17 25.32
CA GLY A 94 -19.84 17.55 24.81
C GLY A 94 -18.57 18.37 25.10
N PHE A 95 -17.47 17.71 25.47
CA PHE A 95 -16.23 18.37 25.86
C PHE A 95 -15.57 19.02 24.64
N ASP A 96 -15.36 20.34 24.72
CA ASP A 96 -14.57 21.07 23.73
C ASP A 96 -13.06 20.82 23.96
N TRP A 97 -12.23 21.09 22.95
CA TRP A 97 -10.79 20.77 22.94
C TRP A 97 -9.99 21.37 24.11
N ASP A 98 -10.54 22.39 24.78
CA ASP A 98 -9.90 23.15 25.86
C ASP A 98 -10.56 22.95 27.25
N GLU A 99 -11.52 22.03 27.42
CA GLU A 99 -12.14 21.75 28.73
C GLU A 99 -11.38 20.70 29.56
N GLU A 100 -11.37 20.87 30.89
CA GLU A 100 -10.73 19.91 31.79
C GLU A 100 -11.50 18.59 31.86
N LEU A 101 -10.88 17.52 31.37
CA LEU A 101 -11.43 16.16 31.45
C LEU A 101 -11.76 15.78 32.91
N GLY A 102 -13.01 15.37 33.14
CA GLY A 102 -13.48 14.89 34.44
C GLY A 102 -12.64 13.73 34.98
N LYS A 103 -12.57 13.58 36.31
CA LYS A 103 -11.68 12.63 37.01
C LYS A 103 -11.79 11.17 36.50
N ASN A 104 -12.98 10.73 36.09
CA ASN A 104 -13.21 9.38 35.56
C ASN A 104 -12.67 9.17 34.14
N LEU A 105 -12.63 10.22 33.31
CA LEU A 105 -12.07 10.17 31.96
C LEU A 105 -10.55 10.29 32.00
N ARG A 106 -10.00 11.05 32.97
CA ARG A 106 -8.56 11.15 33.19
C ARG A 106 -7.93 9.82 33.57
N THR A 107 -8.58 9.02 34.43
CA THR A 107 -8.09 7.68 34.78
C THR A 107 -8.19 6.70 33.61
N LYS A 108 -9.26 6.78 32.80
CA LYS A 108 -9.37 6.03 31.52
C LYS A 108 -8.27 6.47 30.53
N TRP A 109 -7.97 7.76 30.41
CA TRP A 109 -6.92 8.30 29.55
C TRP A 109 -5.51 7.89 30.02
N GLU A 110 -5.24 7.90 31.32
CA GLU A 110 -3.96 7.43 31.88
C GLU A 110 -3.76 5.93 31.67
N LYS A 111 -4.84 5.15 31.78
CA LYS A 111 -4.85 3.73 31.45
C LYS A 111 -4.59 3.52 29.95
N TRP A 112 -5.32 4.22 29.07
CA TRP A 112 -5.11 4.19 27.63
C TRP A 112 -3.69 4.63 27.24
N SER A 113 -3.16 5.70 27.84
CA SER A 113 -1.78 6.19 27.59
C SER A 113 -0.73 5.14 27.94
N LYS A 114 -0.94 4.37 29.03
CA LYS A 114 -0.10 3.22 29.37
C LYS A 114 -0.29 2.04 28.41
N GLU A 115 -1.50 1.81 27.92
CA GLU A 115 -1.83 0.76 26.94
C GLU A 115 -1.38 1.12 25.51
N VAL A 116 -1.29 2.39 25.13
CA VAL A 116 -0.72 2.83 23.84
C VAL A 116 0.75 2.42 23.71
N HIS A 117 1.48 2.40 24.82
CA HIS A 117 2.85 1.88 24.85
C HIS A 117 2.92 0.35 24.65
N SER A 118 1.85 -0.40 24.95
CA SER A 118 1.75 -1.84 24.64
C SER A 118 1.15 -2.11 23.25
N LEU A 119 0.40 -1.16 22.69
CA LEU A 119 -0.04 -1.15 21.29
C LEU A 119 1.10 -0.87 20.28
N VAL A 120 2.38 -0.95 20.68
CA VAL A 120 3.51 -0.94 19.71
C VAL A 120 3.45 -2.14 18.74
N ASP A 121 2.55 -3.11 18.96
CA ASP A 121 2.15 -4.12 17.97
C ASP A 121 1.10 -3.61 16.95
N LEU A 122 0.91 -2.28 16.87
CA LEU A 122 0.17 -1.58 15.83
C LEU A 122 0.56 -2.17 14.47
N SER A 123 -0.45 -2.61 13.73
CA SER A 123 -0.38 -2.91 12.31
C SER A 123 0.26 -1.72 11.61
N ILE A 124 1.58 -1.77 11.47
CA ILE A 124 2.37 -0.65 11.01
C ILE A 124 1.85 -0.28 9.62
N PRO A 125 1.56 1.00 9.33
CA PRO A 125 1.18 1.42 7.99
C PRO A 125 2.16 0.85 6.97
N SER A 126 1.66 0.50 5.79
CA SER A 126 2.41 -0.21 4.74
C SER A 126 3.73 0.45 4.33
N SER A 127 3.90 1.75 4.62
CA SER A 127 5.06 2.56 4.27
C SER A 127 5.79 3.12 5.49
N ILE A 128 7.13 3.05 5.45
CA ILE A 128 8.02 3.63 6.46
C ILE A 128 7.83 5.14 6.62
N SER A 129 7.56 5.86 5.54
CA SER A 129 7.37 7.31 5.55
C SER A 129 6.15 7.70 6.39
N ASN A 130 5.09 6.89 6.36
CA ASN A 130 3.91 7.13 7.17
C ASN A 130 4.21 6.95 8.66
N VAL A 131 5.05 5.96 9.02
CA VAL A 131 5.48 5.78 10.42
C VAL A 131 6.20 7.01 10.93
N PHE A 132 7.15 7.53 10.15
CA PHE A 132 7.90 8.74 10.53
C PHE A 132 7.00 9.96 10.62
N ARG A 133 6.09 10.16 9.65
CA ARG A 133 5.13 11.27 9.67
C ARG A 133 4.18 11.20 10.87
N ILE A 134 3.60 10.04 11.17
CA ILE A 134 2.72 9.86 12.32
C ILE A 134 3.47 10.14 13.61
N THR A 135 4.68 9.59 13.75
CA THR A 135 5.51 9.80 14.95
C THR A 135 5.88 11.28 15.12
N ALA A 136 6.19 11.97 14.03
CA ALA A 136 6.48 13.40 14.02
C ALA A 136 5.25 14.22 14.41
N TRP A 137 4.06 13.90 13.89
CA TRP A 137 2.80 14.52 14.30
C TRP A 137 2.49 14.31 15.79
N ILE A 138 2.67 13.08 16.30
CA ILE A 138 2.47 12.78 17.73
C ILE A 138 3.43 13.61 18.59
N ARG A 139 4.71 13.72 18.20
CA ARG A 139 5.67 14.56 18.93
C ARG A 139 5.30 16.03 18.89
N ARG A 140 4.93 16.57 17.73
CA ARG A 140 4.49 17.95 17.59
C ARG A 140 3.28 18.21 18.48
N PHE A 141 2.31 17.29 18.50
CA PHE A 141 1.15 17.37 19.37
C PHE A 141 1.57 17.44 20.84
N VAL A 142 2.42 16.50 21.31
CA VAL A 142 2.92 16.49 22.70
C VAL A 142 3.70 17.76 23.04
N ASN A 143 4.48 18.32 22.11
CA ASN A 143 5.20 19.57 22.32
C ASN A 143 4.25 20.77 22.38
N ASN A 144 3.25 20.82 21.51
CA ASN A 144 2.22 21.88 21.52
C ASN A 144 1.36 21.86 22.78
N LEU A 145 1.18 20.71 23.44
CA LEU A 145 0.51 20.62 24.74
C LEU A 145 1.32 21.28 25.88
N LYS A 146 2.64 21.39 25.73
CA LYS A 146 3.52 22.03 26.73
C LYS A 146 3.67 23.54 26.49
N LEU A 147 3.18 24.05 25.37
CA LEU A 147 3.31 25.44 24.93
C LEU A 147 2.00 26.22 25.12
N ASN A 148 2.13 27.54 25.30
CA ASN A 148 0.99 28.46 25.30
C ASN A 148 0.34 28.49 23.92
N LYS A 149 -0.96 28.85 23.84
CA LYS A 149 -1.75 28.83 22.59
C LYS A 149 -1.11 29.63 21.44
N GLU A 150 -0.39 30.69 21.76
CA GLU A 150 0.28 31.57 20.77
C GLU A 150 1.55 30.96 20.19
N ASP A 151 2.26 30.13 20.96
CA ASP A 151 3.53 29.50 20.56
C ASP A 151 3.32 28.14 19.85
N ARG A 152 2.08 27.68 19.72
CA ARG A 152 1.78 26.39 19.08
C ARG A 152 2.11 26.42 17.60
N ILE A 153 2.86 25.42 17.17
CA ILE A 153 3.23 25.25 15.75
C ILE A 153 2.02 24.70 14.99
N LYS A 154 1.45 25.52 14.10
CA LYS A 154 0.29 25.19 13.23
C LYS A 154 0.66 24.97 11.76
N THR A 155 1.95 25.04 11.43
CA THR A 155 2.45 24.89 10.06
C THR A 155 2.36 23.44 9.57
N PRO A 156 2.58 23.17 8.27
CA PRO A 156 2.80 21.81 7.79
C PRO A 156 4.01 21.13 8.48
N LEU A 157 4.07 19.80 8.39
CA LEU A 157 5.16 19.02 9.00
C LEU A 157 6.50 19.38 8.38
N LEU A 158 7.51 19.71 9.20
CA LEU A 158 8.84 20.06 8.73
C LEU A 158 9.68 18.80 8.47
N VAL A 159 10.67 18.93 7.58
CA VAL A 159 11.61 17.84 7.27
C VAL A 159 12.39 17.43 8.51
N GLU A 160 12.83 18.40 9.31
CA GLU A 160 13.55 18.20 10.57
C GLU A 160 12.77 17.31 11.54
N GLU A 161 11.45 17.48 11.66
CA GLU A 161 10.63 16.67 12.56
C GLU A 161 10.49 15.22 12.08
N ILE A 162 10.48 15.01 10.76
CA ILE A 162 10.49 13.67 10.15
C ILE A 162 11.85 13.00 10.38
N GLU A 163 12.95 13.74 10.21
CA GLU A 163 14.29 13.23 10.47
C GLU A 163 14.49 12.87 11.94
N GLU A 164 14.03 13.72 12.87
CA GLU A 164 14.09 13.40 14.30
C GLU A 164 13.20 12.20 14.65
N ALA A 165 12.02 12.08 14.04
CA ALA A 165 11.17 10.91 14.22
C ALA A 165 11.87 9.63 13.73
N GLU A 166 12.54 9.68 12.59
CA GLU A 166 13.37 8.59 12.10
C GLU A 166 14.49 8.24 13.09
N GLU A 167 15.22 9.25 13.59
CA GLU A 167 16.30 9.05 14.56
C GLU A 167 15.82 8.37 15.84
N ILE A 168 14.63 8.71 16.33
CA ILE A 168 14.01 8.08 17.51
C ILE A 168 13.77 6.60 17.28
N TRP A 169 13.20 6.23 16.13
CA TRP A 169 12.97 4.83 15.78
C TRP A 169 14.29 4.06 15.68
N ILE A 170 15.31 4.65 15.07
CA ILE A 170 16.64 4.06 14.96
C ILE A 170 17.25 3.85 16.34
N LYS A 171 17.23 4.87 17.20
CA LYS A 171 17.74 4.79 18.57
C LYS A 171 17.03 3.71 19.38
N LYS A 172 15.70 3.61 19.26
CA LYS A 172 14.91 2.59 19.94
C LYS A 172 15.33 1.18 19.53
N VAL A 173 15.42 0.92 18.23
CA VAL A 173 15.85 -0.39 17.70
C VAL A 173 17.30 -0.69 18.10
N GLN A 174 18.17 0.31 18.06
CA GLN A 174 19.56 0.15 18.47
C GLN A 174 19.69 -0.13 19.97
N ALA A 175 18.91 0.54 20.83
CA ALA A 175 18.92 0.30 22.26
C ALA A 175 18.41 -1.11 22.62
N GLU A 176 17.35 -1.59 21.96
CA GLU A 176 16.79 -2.94 22.17
C GLU A 176 17.77 -4.06 21.78
N ASN A 177 18.63 -3.82 20.78
CA ASN A 177 19.50 -4.85 20.20
C ASN A 177 20.99 -4.72 20.55
N PHE A 178 21.46 -3.51 20.83
CA PHE A 178 22.87 -3.15 21.01
C PHE A 178 23.12 -2.31 22.25
N GLY A 179 22.22 -2.32 23.25
CA GLY A 179 22.39 -1.52 24.47
C GLY A 179 23.74 -1.74 25.16
N ILE A 180 24.26 -2.98 25.16
CA ILE A 180 25.58 -3.29 25.74
C ILE A 180 26.70 -2.62 24.93
N GLU A 181 26.67 -2.76 23.61
CA GLU A 181 27.67 -2.18 22.73
C GLU A 181 27.63 -0.65 22.71
N ILE A 182 26.44 -0.05 22.76
CA ILE A 182 26.25 1.40 22.88
C ILE A 182 26.87 1.89 24.18
N ASN A 183 26.54 1.28 25.32
CA ASN A 183 27.11 1.66 26.61
C ASN A 183 28.65 1.55 26.63
N CYS A 184 29.20 0.48 26.04
CA CYS A 184 30.65 0.34 25.91
C CYS A 184 31.28 1.46 25.07
N LEU A 185 30.63 1.85 23.97
CA LEU A 185 31.11 2.94 23.11
C LEU A 185 30.98 4.32 23.76
N GLU A 186 29.91 4.56 24.54
CA GLU A 186 29.75 5.79 25.33
C GLU A 186 30.84 5.92 26.41
N GLU A 187 31.20 4.82 27.05
CA GLU A 187 32.24 4.77 28.08
C GLU A 187 33.68 4.68 27.51
N ASN A 188 33.86 4.76 26.18
CA ASN A 188 35.14 4.54 25.50
C ASN A 188 35.82 3.20 25.86
N LYS A 189 35.04 2.16 26.15
CA LYS A 189 35.51 0.81 26.45
C LYS A 189 35.56 -0.05 25.19
N ASN A 190 36.45 -1.04 25.22
CA ASN A 190 36.53 -2.02 24.13
C ASN A 190 35.25 -2.85 24.05
N LEU A 191 34.78 -3.09 22.82
CA LEU A 191 33.60 -3.92 22.58
C LEU A 191 33.80 -5.37 23.03
N PRO A 192 32.75 -6.05 23.54
CA PRO A 192 32.82 -7.45 23.91
C PRO A 192 33.31 -8.33 22.76
N LYS A 193 34.16 -9.33 23.06
CA LYS A 193 34.67 -10.28 22.04
C LYS A 193 33.56 -11.08 21.33
N VAL A 194 32.39 -11.19 21.95
CA VAL A 194 31.20 -11.90 21.43
C VAL A 194 30.36 -11.00 20.49
N SER A 195 30.59 -9.70 20.48
CA SER A 195 29.79 -8.77 19.70
C SER A 195 30.01 -8.98 18.20
N LYS A 196 28.90 -9.11 17.45
CA LYS A 196 28.91 -9.36 16.00
C LYS A 196 29.36 -8.14 15.19
N ILE A 197 29.54 -7.01 15.85
CA ILE A 197 29.78 -5.71 15.23
C ILE A 197 31.21 -5.22 15.41
N ARG A 198 31.99 -5.83 16.32
CA ARG A 198 33.36 -5.40 16.64
C ARG A 198 34.24 -5.28 15.41
N ASP A 199 34.13 -6.24 14.49
CA ASP A 199 34.97 -6.31 13.29
C ASP A 199 34.55 -5.30 12.22
N LEU A 200 33.45 -4.57 12.42
CA LEU A 200 32.90 -3.57 11.50
C LEU A 200 33.31 -2.13 11.87
N ASN A 201 34.24 -1.95 12.82
CA ASN A 201 34.67 -0.64 13.31
C ASN A 201 33.51 0.33 13.61
N PRO A 202 32.62 -0.04 14.54
CA PRO A 202 31.44 0.76 14.88
C PRO A 202 31.81 1.96 15.74
N PHE A 203 31.09 3.06 15.57
CA PHE A 203 31.25 4.28 16.37
C PHE A 203 29.88 4.93 16.60
N LEU A 204 29.78 5.74 17.65
CA LEU A 204 28.60 6.58 17.91
C LEU A 204 28.81 7.95 17.28
N ASN A 205 27.79 8.46 16.59
CA ASN A 205 27.79 9.84 16.13
C ASN A 205 27.44 10.81 17.26
N GLU A 206 27.52 12.13 17.00
CA GLU A 206 27.17 13.19 17.97
C GLU A 206 25.74 13.06 18.52
N LYS A 207 24.84 12.44 17.75
CA LYS A 207 23.45 12.22 18.13
C LYS A 207 23.25 10.90 18.91
N GLY A 208 24.30 10.14 19.22
CA GLY A 208 24.21 8.86 19.93
C GLY A 208 23.66 7.70 19.07
N ILE A 209 23.80 7.77 17.76
CA ILE A 209 23.39 6.73 16.80
C ILE A 209 24.59 5.89 16.43
N LEU A 210 24.44 4.57 16.53
CA LEU A 210 25.47 3.60 16.16
C LEU A 210 25.62 3.55 14.63
N ARG A 211 26.83 3.85 14.15
CA ARG A 211 27.20 3.86 12.73
C ARG A 211 28.43 3.00 12.48
N ILE A 212 28.63 2.60 11.24
CA ILE A 212 29.83 1.88 10.79
C ILE A 212 30.77 2.83 10.09
N SER A 213 32.07 2.71 10.40
CA SER A 213 33.11 3.39 9.64
C SER A 213 33.66 2.49 8.53
N GLY A 214 33.80 3.03 7.34
CA GLY A 214 34.27 2.30 6.16
C GLY A 214 35.56 2.85 5.56
N ARG A 215 36.00 2.24 4.45
CA ARG A 215 37.15 2.71 3.66
C ARG A 215 36.83 3.91 2.76
N LEU A 216 35.56 4.33 2.71
CA LEU A 216 35.07 5.37 1.82
C LEU A 216 35.11 6.78 2.44
N GLN A 217 35.81 6.97 3.56
CA GLN A 217 35.89 8.25 4.27
C GLN A 217 36.35 9.42 3.38
N GLN A 218 37.32 9.16 2.49
CA GLN A 218 37.88 10.17 1.58
C GLN A 218 37.09 10.37 0.28
N SER A 219 35.96 9.66 0.09
CA SER A 219 35.14 9.82 -1.12
C SER A 219 34.35 11.14 -1.11
N THR A 220 33.74 11.51 -2.23
CA THR A 220 32.79 12.64 -2.32
C THR A 220 31.36 12.27 -1.96
N LEU A 221 31.13 11.02 -1.50
CA LEU A 221 29.82 10.52 -1.12
C LEU A 221 29.23 11.27 0.08
N SER A 222 27.92 11.16 0.24
CA SER A 222 27.21 11.73 1.38
C SER A 222 27.67 11.11 2.70
N TYR A 223 27.43 11.81 3.81
CA TYR A 223 27.78 11.31 5.14
C TYR A 223 27.08 9.97 5.45
N HIS A 224 25.84 9.78 4.99
CA HIS A 224 25.08 8.54 5.20
C HIS A 224 25.67 7.35 4.43
N GLU A 225 26.19 7.57 3.23
CA GLU A 225 26.82 6.51 2.43
C GLU A 225 28.21 6.15 2.96
N LYS A 226 28.97 7.13 3.45
CA LYS A 226 30.28 6.91 4.08
C LYS A 226 30.17 6.18 5.41
N HIS A 227 29.16 6.57 6.19
CA HIS A 227 28.93 6.12 7.54
C HIS A 227 27.50 5.59 7.71
N PRO A 228 27.19 4.44 7.10
CA PRO A 228 25.84 3.90 7.15
C PRO A 228 25.44 3.58 8.59
N ILE A 229 24.16 3.79 8.87
CA ILE A 229 23.58 3.54 10.19
C ILE A 229 23.56 2.04 10.41
N PHE A 230 24.15 1.58 11.51
CA PHE A 230 24.17 0.16 11.79
C PHE A 230 22.79 -0.31 12.22
N PHE A 231 22.26 -1.27 11.48
CA PHE A 231 20.89 -1.72 11.67
C PHE A 231 20.84 -3.24 11.59
N LEU A 232 20.78 -3.90 12.74
CA LEU A 232 20.57 -5.34 12.76
C LEU A 232 19.08 -5.62 12.73
N ILE A 233 18.69 -6.54 11.86
CA ILE A 233 17.33 -7.05 11.78
C ILE A 233 17.26 -8.29 12.67
N PRO A 234 16.81 -8.21 13.93
CA PRO A 234 16.25 -9.38 14.56
C PRO A 234 14.98 -9.77 13.80
N ALA A 235 14.74 -11.07 13.65
CA ALA A 235 13.55 -11.62 12.99
C ALA A 235 12.21 -11.22 13.64
N LYS A 236 12.23 -10.48 14.76
CA LYS A 236 11.07 -10.12 15.58
C LYS A 236 10.57 -8.69 15.39
N ILE A 237 11.42 -7.73 15.02
CA ILE A 237 11.01 -6.31 14.97
C ILE A 237 10.48 -5.98 13.58
N ARG A 238 9.17 -5.77 13.45
CA ARG A 238 8.49 -5.45 12.17
C ARG A 238 8.99 -4.17 11.50
N PHE A 239 9.46 -3.18 12.28
CA PHE A 239 10.00 -1.93 11.74
C PHE A 239 11.17 -2.17 10.77
N THR A 240 11.93 -3.22 10.99
CA THR A 240 13.15 -3.53 10.22
C THR A 240 12.90 -3.95 8.77
N ASP A 241 11.71 -4.48 8.47
CA ASP A 241 11.32 -4.86 7.11
C ASP A 241 10.95 -3.63 6.27
N LEU A 242 10.54 -2.53 6.91
CA LEU A 242 9.98 -1.35 6.23
C LEU A 242 11.02 -0.60 5.39
N PRO A 243 12.26 -0.32 5.85
CA PRO A 243 13.27 0.31 5.01
C PRO A 243 13.58 -0.50 3.75
N VAL A 244 13.56 -1.83 3.86
CA VAL A 244 13.82 -2.72 2.73
C VAL A 244 12.64 -2.73 1.76
N LYS A 245 11.40 -2.77 2.26
CA LYS A 245 10.20 -2.67 1.42
C LYS A 245 10.14 -1.34 0.68
N ASP A 246 10.38 -0.24 1.38
CA ASP A 246 10.43 1.09 0.80
C ASP A 246 11.51 1.19 -0.29
N ALA A 247 12.73 0.72 -0.02
CA ALA A 247 13.80 0.68 -1.02
C ALA A 247 13.43 -0.20 -2.24
N HIS A 248 12.78 -1.34 -2.01
CA HIS A 248 12.34 -2.24 -3.07
C HIS A 248 11.24 -1.61 -3.95
N GLU A 249 10.29 -0.88 -3.35
CA GLU A 249 9.22 -0.16 -4.05
C GLU A 249 9.77 1.05 -4.81
N ARG A 250 10.69 1.83 -4.22
CA ARG A 250 11.39 2.95 -4.90
C ARG A 250 12.20 2.50 -6.10
N MET A 251 12.81 1.31 -6.02
CA MET A 251 13.51 0.68 -7.13
C MET A 251 12.57 -0.07 -8.10
N LEU A 252 11.27 0.23 -8.10
CA LEU A 252 10.29 -0.35 -9.02
C LEU A 252 10.29 -1.87 -9.04
N HIS A 253 10.39 -2.49 -7.86
CA HIS A 253 10.44 -3.93 -7.69
C HIS A 253 11.65 -4.62 -8.33
N SER A 254 12.79 -3.92 -8.44
CA SER A 254 14.03 -4.51 -8.94
C SER A 254 14.55 -5.65 -8.06
N GLY A 255 15.61 -6.30 -8.53
CA GLY A 255 16.20 -7.48 -7.92
C GLY A 255 16.78 -7.25 -6.52
N VAL A 256 17.21 -8.36 -5.91
CA VAL A 256 17.84 -8.37 -4.58
C VAL A 256 19.12 -7.53 -4.54
N ALA A 257 19.89 -7.49 -5.64
CA ALA A 257 21.14 -6.75 -5.70
C ALA A 257 20.91 -5.23 -5.66
N ASP A 258 20.00 -4.73 -6.49
CA ASP A 258 19.72 -3.29 -6.58
C ASP A 258 19.07 -2.78 -5.29
N THR A 259 18.13 -3.56 -4.74
CA THR A 259 17.52 -3.25 -3.45
C THR A 259 18.59 -3.20 -2.34
N LEU A 260 19.59 -4.09 -2.37
CA LEU A 260 20.68 -4.07 -1.40
C LEU A 260 21.57 -2.84 -1.53
N ILE A 261 21.84 -2.39 -2.75
CA ILE A 261 22.60 -1.15 -3.00
C ILE A 261 21.84 0.05 -2.44
N GLN A 262 20.55 0.15 -2.77
CA GLN A 262 19.69 1.25 -2.33
C GLN A 262 19.55 1.32 -0.81
N VAL A 263 19.48 0.18 -0.13
CA VAL A 263 19.44 0.12 1.33
C VAL A 263 20.78 0.55 1.94
N ARG A 264 21.90 0.18 1.31
CA ARG A 264 23.26 0.48 1.79
C ARG A 264 23.65 1.94 1.70
N GLU A 265 22.93 2.75 0.93
CA GLU A 265 23.12 4.21 0.91
C GLU A 265 22.91 4.84 2.29
N LYS A 266 22.05 4.23 3.14
CA LYS A 266 21.71 4.77 4.46
C LYS A 266 21.88 3.77 5.60
N TYR A 267 21.62 2.49 5.37
CA TYR A 267 21.58 1.47 6.41
C TYR A 267 22.52 0.30 6.12
N TRP A 268 23.27 -0.12 7.14
CA TRP A 268 24.06 -1.33 7.08
C TRP A 268 23.35 -2.48 7.79
N ILE A 269 22.90 -3.46 7.00
CA ILE A 269 22.16 -4.63 7.49
C ILE A 269 23.04 -5.87 7.53
N SER A 270 23.22 -6.45 8.72
CA SER A 270 23.89 -7.75 8.88
C SER A 270 23.09 -8.86 8.20
N LYS A 271 23.78 -9.71 7.42
CA LYS A 271 23.13 -10.70 6.53
C LYS A 271 22.08 -10.09 5.58
N GLY A 272 22.25 -8.80 5.21
CA GLY A 272 21.25 -8.03 4.46
C GLY A 272 20.72 -8.72 3.21
N ARG A 273 21.58 -9.36 2.41
CA ARG A 273 21.14 -10.10 1.20
C ARG A 273 20.13 -11.21 1.50
N GLN A 274 20.29 -11.93 2.61
CA GLN A 274 19.37 -13.02 2.99
C GLN A 274 18.00 -12.46 3.41
N ILE A 275 18.01 -11.37 4.18
CA ILE A 275 16.80 -10.72 4.67
C ILE A 275 16.04 -10.08 3.50
N ILE A 276 16.73 -9.32 2.65
CA ILE A 276 16.14 -8.70 1.45
C ILE A 276 15.52 -9.78 0.55
N LYS A 277 16.22 -10.90 0.32
CA LYS A 277 15.67 -12.03 -0.44
C LYS A 277 14.39 -12.60 0.20
N SER A 278 14.32 -12.67 1.52
CA SER A 278 13.13 -13.10 2.26
C SER A 278 11.96 -12.13 2.08
N ILE A 279 12.23 -10.83 2.17
CA ILE A 279 11.21 -9.77 2.03
C ILE A 279 10.69 -9.71 0.59
N ILE A 280 11.57 -9.71 -0.41
CA ILE A 280 11.17 -9.69 -1.83
C ILE A 280 10.35 -10.93 -2.21
N ARG A 281 10.66 -12.11 -1.65
CA ARG A 281 9.83 -13.32 -1.85
C ARG A 281 8.40 -13.18 -1.33
N LYS A 282 8.17 -12.34 -0.33
CA LYS A 282 6.84 -12.03 0.22
C LYS A 282 6.12 -10.92 -0.55
N CYS A 283 6.81 -10.19 -1.43
CA CYS A 283 6.19 -9.14 -2.23
C CYS A 283 5.20 -9.74 -3.24
N PHE A 284 3.95 -9.29 -3.18
CA PHE A 284 2.88 -9.78 -4.05
C PHE A 284 3.14 -9.46 -5.54
N ILE A 285 3.61 -8.25 -5.83
CA ILE A 285 3.92 -7.81 -7.19
C ILE A 285 5.01 -8.70 -7.78
N CYS A 286 6.13 -8.85 -7.08
CA CYS A 286 7.20 -9.77 -7.48
C CYS A 286 6.71 -11.21 -7.63
N LYS A 287 5.82 -11.70 -6.75
CA LYS A 287 5.27 -13.05 -6.84
C LYS A 287 4.40 -13.23 -8.08
N LYS A 288 3.59 -12.22 -8.43
CA LYS A 288 2.73 -12.22 -9.62
C LYS A 288 3.54 -12.19 -10.91
N PHE A 289 4.57 -11.35 -10.99
CA PHE A 289 5.38 -11.22 -12.21
C PHE A 289 6.42 -12.34 -12.37
N ASN A 290 6.94 -12.89 -11.27
CA ASN A 290 7.88 -14.00 -11.30
C ASN A 290 7.21 -15.39 -11.17
N SER A 291 5.87 -15.46 -11.18
CA SER A 291 5.18 -16.75 -11.14
C SER A 291 5.50 -17.53 -12.40
N ARG A 292 5.89 -18.80 -12.24
CA ARG A 292 6.09 -19.68 -13.39
C ARG A 292 4.75 -19.86 -14.12
N PRO A 293 4.74 -19.89 -15.47
CA PRO A 293 3.56 -20.29 -16.19
C PRO A 293 3.11 -21.67 -15.69
N GLY A 294 1.80 -21.87 -15.58
CA GLY A 294 1.26 -23.18 -15.24
C GLY A 294 1.77 -24.20 -16.26
N MET A 295 2.49 -25.21 -15.79
CA MET A 295 2.85 -26.32 -16.66
C MET A 295 1.58 -27.13 -16.91
N GLN A 296 1.11 -27.16 -18.15
CA GLN A 296 0.02 -28.06 -18.52
C GLN A 296 0.54 -29.49 -18.38
N ILE A 297 -0.03 -30.25 -17.43
CA ILE A 297 0.17 -31.70 -17.39
C ILE A 297 -0.62 -32.24 -18.58
N THR A 298 0.07 -32.70 -19.62
CA THR A 298 -0.57 -33.35 -20.75
C THR A 298 -1.10 -34.70 -20.30
N ALA A 299 -2.42 -34.86 -20.32
CA ALA A 299 -3.04 -36.16 -20.08
C ALA A 299 -2.55 -37.19 -21.12
N PRO A 300 -2.42 -38.48 -20.76
CA PRO A 300 -2.15 -39.52 -21.75
C PRO A 300 -3.26 -39.52 -22.81
N LEU A 301 -2.87 -39.75 -24.07
CA LEU A 301 -3.82 -39.81 -25.18
C LEU A 301 -4.83 -40.96 -24.96
N PRO A 302 -6.13 -40.76 -25.24
CA PRO A 302 -7.12 -41.83 -25.19
C PRO A 302 -6.73 -43.00 -26.10
N ARG A 303 -7.07 -44.23 -25.71
CA ARG A 303 -6.79 -45.45 -26.50
C ARG A 303 -7.33 -45.35 -27.93
N ASP A 304 -8.51 -44.77 -28.07
CA ASP A 304 -9.19 -44.53 -29.36
C ASP A 304 -8.39 -43.66 -30.34
N ARG A 305 -7.39 -42.90 -29.87
CA ARG A 305 -6.47 -42.11 -30.72
C ARG A 305 -5.19 -42.84 -31.11
N ILE A 306 -4.95 -44.02 -30.56
CA ILE A 306 -3.70 -44.79 -30.73
C ILE A 306 -3.97 -46.16 -31.36
N GLU A 307 -5.09 -46.79 -31.00
CA GLU A 307 -5.49 -48.10 -31.49
C GLU A 307 -6.07 -48.01 -32.91
N GLN A 308 -5.77 -49.01 -33.74
CA GLN A 308 -6.37 -49.12 -35.06
C GLN A 308 -7.84 -49.52 -34.91
N SER A 309 -8.74 -48.75 -35.51
CA SER A 309 -10.17 -49.02 -35.50
C SER A 309 -10.73 -48.98 -36.94
N PRO A 310 -11.79 -49.75 -37.24
CA PRO A 310 -12.48 -49.65 -38.52
C PRO A 310 -13.02 -48.23 -38.77
N PRO A 311 -13.20 -47.80 -40.04
CA PRO A 311 -13.81 -46.52 -40.36
C PRO A 311 -15.16 -46.33 -39.63
N PHE A 312 -15.40 -45.13 -39.10
CA PHE A 312 -16.61 -44.74 -38.35
C PHE A 312 -16.84 -45.42 -36.98
N ALA A 313 -15.92 -46.25 -36.49
CA ALA A 313 -16.03 -46.87 -35.16
C ALA A 313 -15.90 -45.84 -34.01
N VAL A 314 -15.09 -44.80 -34.22
CA VAL A 314 -14.92 -43.67 -33.29
C VAL A 314 -15.19 -42.40 -34.07
N THR A 315 -16.16 -41.59 -33.62
CA THR A 315 -16.54 -40.33 -34.29
C THR A 315 -16.37 -39.17 -33.32
N GLY A 316 -15.67 -38.12 -33.75
CA GLY A 316 -15.51 -36.90 -32.97
C GLY A 316 -16.67 -35.95 -33.24
N LEU A 317 -17.42 -35.61 -32.19
CA LEU A 317 -18.46 -34.57 -32.25
C LEU A 317 -17.92 -33.31 -31.58
N ASP A 318 -17.83 -32.23 -32.34
CA ASP A 318 -17.46 -30.92 -31.81
C ASP A 318 -18.51 -29.88 -32.20
N PHE A 319 -18.77 -28.95 -31.28
CA PHE A 319 -19.63 -27.81 -31.54
C PHE A 319 -18.73 -26.60 -31.81
N THR A 320 -18.85 -26.03 -33.00
CA THR A 320 -18.24 -24.73 -33.24
C THR A 320 -18.95 -23.68 -32.39
N GLY A 321 -18.21 -22.65 -31.97
CA GLY A 321 -18.79 -21.43 -31.41
C GLY A 321 -19.76 -20.77 -32.40
N PRO A 322 -20.53 -19.75 -31.94
CA PRO A 322 -21.60 -19.14 -32.73
C PRO A 322 -21.07 -18.62 -34.07
N ILE A 323 -21.73 -19.01 -35.16
CA ILE A 323 -21.39 -18.58 -36.52
C ILE A 323 -22.42 -17.55 -36.96
N PHE A 324 -21.91 -16.42 -37.47
CA PHE A 324 -22.72 -15.41 -38.13
C PHE A 324 -23.20 -15.93 -39.49
N VAL A 325 -24.51 -15.94 -39.70
CA VAL A 325 -25.10 -16.32 -40.98
C VAL A 325 -25.89 -15.15 -41.53
N LYS A 326 -25.52 -14.70 -42.73
CA LYS A 326 -26.33 -13.76 -43.51
C LYS A 326 -27.51 -14.51 -44.11
N ASN A 327 -28.70 -14.30 -43.58
CA ASN A 327 -29.94 -14.63 -44.28
C ASN A 327 -30.42 -13.40 -45.04
N SER A 328 -31.13 -13.61 -46.15
CA SER A 328 -31.54 -12.56 -47.09
C SER A 328 -32.40 -11.43 -46.49
N THR A 329 -32.86 -11.57 -45.25
CA THR A 329 -33.73 -10.59 -44.59
C THR A 329 -33.29 -10.16 -43.19
N ILE A 330 -32.51 -10.96 -42.45
CA ILE A 330 -32.05 -10.63 -41.07
C ILE A 330 -30.70 -11.32 -40.81
N ASP A 331 -29.74 -10.57 -40.26
CA ASP A 331 -28.50 -11.14 -39.72
C ASP A 331 -28.84 -11.91 -38.43
N CYS A 332 -28.65 -13.24 -38.45
CA CYS A 332 -28.97 -14.09 -37.30
C CYS A 332 -27.75 -14.90 -36.84
N PHE A 333 -27.72 -15.18 -35.54
CA PHE A 333 -26.77 -16.08 -34.92
C PHE A 333 -27.32 -17.50 -34.99
N VAL A 334 -26.54 -18.44 -35.52
CA VAL A 334 -26.85 -19.86 -35.37
C VAL A 334 -26.01 -20.40 -34.23
N ASP A 335 -26.67 -20.67 -33.09
CA ASP A 335 -25.99 -20.97 -31.82
C ASP A 335 -25.23 -22.30 -31.81
N LYS A 336 -25.59 -23.27 -32.65
CA LYS A 336 -24.90 -24.56 -32.70
C LYS A 336 -24.93 -25.15 -34.11
N LYS A 337 -23.78 -25.19 -34.77
CA LYS A 337 -23.54 -26.12 -35.89
C LYS A 337 -22.68 -27.27 -35.39
N MET A 338 -23.12 -28.48 -35.68
CA MET A 338 -22.42 -29.71 -35.30
C MET A 338 -21.41 -30.05 -36.39
N LEU A 339 -20.15 -30.20 -36.00
CA LEU A 339 -19.09 -30.70 -36.88
C LEU A 339 -18.83 -32.16 -36.52
N ILE A 340 -18.99 -33.03 -37.52
CA ILE A 340 -18.64 -34.44 -37.41
C ILE A 340 -17.26 -34.57 -38.08
N LYS A 341 -16.25 -34.98 -37.31
CA LYS A 341 -14.88 -35.21 -37.79
C LYS A 341 -14.52 -36.68 -37.78
#